data_AF-A0A3D5CFG6-F1
#
_entry.id   AF-A0A3D5CFG6-F1
#
_cell.length_a   1.000
_cell.length_b   1.000
_cell.length_c   1.000
_cell.angle_alpha   90.00
_cell.angle_beta   90.00
_cell.angle_gamma   90.00
#
_symmetry.space_group_name_H-M   'P 1'
#
loop_
_entity.id
_entity.type
_entity.pdbx_description
1 polymer ?
#
loop_
_entity_poly.entity_id
_entity_poly.type
_entity_poly.pdbx_seq_one_letter_code
_entity_poly.pdbx_strand_id
1 'polypeptide(L)'
;LPIDIVLPVASLTTSLFLMVIVYALFRWASGRDLVIGSVLVLASLSLTFVRGGGLLELVGGFALLLMSVLLGMAFRYRAGARLRLLDRIRMHEREQLARDLHDTVAHHVTAIAIRAQAGTAVAPHDPSAAQDALRVIETEAAKTLRELRSMVRVLRDGETAELAPSP
;
A
#
# COMPACT_ATOMS: atom_id res chain seq x y z
N LEU A 1 62.75 -0.02 5.58
CA LEU A 1 61.59 -0.81 5.12
C LEU A 1 60.84 0.02 4.09
N PRO A 2 60.50 -0.53 2.91
CA PRO A 2 60.16 0.25 1.72
C PRO A 2 58.77 0.86 1.86
N ILE A 3 58.71 2.18 1.89
CA ILE A 3 57.49 2.99 1.97
C ILE A 3 56.66 2.83 0.67
N ASP A 4 57.32 2.45 -0.43
CA ASP A 4 56.73 2.31 -1.76
C ASP A 4 55.79 1.10 -1.90
N ILE A 5 55.87 0.10 -1.02
CA ILE A 5 54.94 -1.04 -1.01
C ILE A 5 53.66 -0.68 -0.26
N VAL A 6 53.70 0.22 0.71
CA VAL A 6 52.55 0.56 1.59
C VAL A 6 51.53 1.44 0.88
N LEU A 7 51.97 2.35 0.01
CA LEU A 7 51.10 3.26 -0.75
C LEU A 7 50.16 2.55 -1.76
N PRO A 8 50.61 1.56 -2.57
CA PRO A 8 49.73 0.88 -3.53
C PRO A 8 48.72 -0.08 -2.89
N VAL A 9 49.05 -0.73 -1.76
CA VAL A 9 48.05 -1.56 -1.04
C VAL A 9 46.97 -0.69 -0.39
N ALA A 10 47.32 0.50 0.06
CA ALA A 10 46.37 1.47 0.60
C ALA A 10 45.37 1.96 -0.48
N SER A 11 45.80 2.16 -1.73
CA SER A 11 44.90 2.59 -2.81
C SER A 11 43.96 1.47 -3.29
N LEU A 12 44.44 0.22 -3.37
CA LEU A 12 43.60 -0.94 -3.69
C LEU A 12 42.56 -1.24 -2.61
N THR A 13 42.98 -1.22 -1.34
CA THR A 13 42.07 -1.48 -0.21
C THR A 13 41.00 -0.40 -0.10
N THR A 14 41.36 0.87 -0.28
CA THR A 14 40.39 1.98 -0.29
C THR A 14 39.39 1.85 -1.45
N SER A 15 39.85 1.43 -2.63
CA SER A 15 38.98 1.24 -3.81
C SER A 15 38.04 0.05 -3.63
N LEU A 16 38.52 -1.05 -3.04
CA LEU A 16 37.70 -2.22 -2.71
C LEU A 16 36.64 -1.87 -1.66
N PHE A 17 37.01 -1.09 -0.64
CA PHE A 17 36.10 -0.63 0.41
C PHE A 17 35.02 0.31 -0.14
N LEU A 18 35.38 1.22 -1.04
CA LEU A 18 34.44 2.07 -1.78
C LEU A 18 33.46 1.24 -2.62
N MET A 19 33.94 0.21 -3.31
CA MET A 19 33.10 -0.68 -4.12
C MET A 19 32.08 -1.44 -3.26
N VAL A 20 32.53 -1.97 -2.11
CA VAL A 20 31.67 -2.69 -1.16
C VAL A 20 30.65 -1.76 -0.51
N ILE A 21 31.04 -0.53 -0.16
CA ILE A 21 30.13 0.48 0.41
C ILE A 21 29.10 0.92 -0.63
N VAL A 22 29.50 1.20 -1.87
CA VAL A 22 28.58 1.56 -2.96
C VAL A 22 27.60 0.42 -3.26
N TYR A 23 28.09 -0.83 -3.30
CA TYR A 23 27.26 -2.01 -3.48
C TYR A 23 26.27 -2.22 -2.33
N ALA A 24 26.73 -2.08 -1.08
CA ALA A 24 25.90 -2.24 0.12
C ALA A 24 24.82 -1.15 0.22
N LEU A 25 25.17 0.10 -0.08
CA LEU A 25 24.22 1.21 -0.14
C LEU A 25 23.16 0.96 -1.20
N PHE A 26 23.57 0.51 -2.39
CA PHE A 26 22.65 0.29 -3.49
C PHE A 26 21.69 -0.88 -3.26
N ARG A 27 22.13 -1.92 -2.52
CA ARG A 27 21.33 -3.10 -2.22
C ARG A 27 20.22 -2.85 -1.19
N TRP A 28 20.36 -1.87 -0.28
CA TRP A 28 19.41 -1.65 0.85
C TRP A 28 18.85 -0.22 1.00
N ALA A 29 19.18 0.71 0.09
CA ALA A 29 18.89 2.14 0.28
C ALA A 29 17.40 2.54 0.29
N SER A 30 16.98 3.11 1.41
CA SER A 30 15.84 4.04 1.53
C SER A 30 16.22 5.40 0.92
N GLY A 31 15.24 6.27 0.62
CA GLY A 31 15.47 7.50 -0.16
C GLY A 31 16.55 8.47 0.37
N ARG A 32 16.90 8.39 1.66
CA ARG A 32 18.00 9.17 2.27
C ARG A 32 19.38 8.60 1.92
N ASP A 33 19.48 7.30 1.76
CA ASP A 33 20.73 6.60 1.45
C ASP A 33 21.16 6.88 0.01
N LEU A 34 20.21 7.08 -0.93
CA LEU A 34 20.53 7.50 -2.30
C LEU A 34 21.31 8.83 -2.35
N VAL A 35 20.96 9.78 -1.47
CA VAL A 35 21.64 11.09 -1.39
C VAL A 35 23.06 10.91 -0.88
N ILE A 36 23.24 10.08 0.15
CA ILE A 36 24.55 9.78 0.75
C ILE A 36 25.45 9.08 -0.29
N GLY A 37 24.92 8.11 -1.04
CA GLY A 37 25.65 7.45 -2.12
C GLY A 37 26.07 8.41 -3.24
N SER A 38 25.19 9.33 -3.62
CA SER A 38 25.46 10.32 -4.68
C SER A 38 26.60 11.27 -4.27
N VAL A 39 26.59 11.76 -3.03
CA VAL A 39 27.64 12.63 -2.49
C VAL A 39 28.98 11.90 -2.42
N LEU A 40 28.98 10.62 -2.03
CA LEU A 40 30.20 9.83 -1.89
C LEU A 40 30.84 9.51 -3.25
N VAL A 41 30.03 9.25 -4.28
CA VAL A 41 30.49 9.07 -5.67
C VAL A 41 31.07 10.37 -6.22
N LEU A 42 30.40 11.51 -6.00
CA LEU A 42 30.91 12.82 -6.41
C LEU A 42 32.23 13.18 -5.73
N ALA A 43 32.37 12.88 -4.43
CA ALA A 43 33.60 13.08 -3.68
C ALA A 43 34.75 12.21 -4.21
N SER A 44 34.47 10.95 -4.53
CA SER A 44 35.43 10.03 -5.15
C SER A 44 35.88 10.52 -6.52
N LEU A 45 34.93 10.96 -7.37
CA LEU A 45 35.22 11.49 -8.71
C LEU A 45 36.09 12.75 -8.66
N SER A 46 35.81 13.63 -7.71
CA SER A 46 36.58 14.85 -7.47
C SER A 46 38.02 14.53 -7.04
N LEU A 47 38.20 13.51 -6.20
CA LEU A 47 39.52 13.06 -5.74
C LEU A 47 40.34 12.40 -6.87
N THR A 48 39.69 11.68 -7.79
CA THR A 48 40.32 11.11 -8.99
C THR A 48 40.76 12.21 -9.98
N PHE A 49 39.94 13.24 -10.16
CA PHE A 49 40.26 14.36 -11.04
C PHE A 49 41.46 15.18 -10.54
N VAL A 50 41.52 15.47 -9.23
CA VAL A 50 42.64 16.19 -8.59
C VAL A 50 43.95 15.38 -8.68
N ARG A 51 43.88 14.05 -8.77
CA ARG A 51 45.05 13.17 -8.96
C ARG A 51 45.50 13.02 -10.42
N GLY A 52 44.85 13.68 -11.39
CA GLY A 52 45.22 13.63 -12.81
C GLY A 52 44.53 12.52 -13.62
N GLY A 53 43.33 12.10 -13.21
CA GLY A 53 42.57 11.05 -13.89
C GLY A 53 42.23 11.35 -15.36
N GLY A 54 42.09 10.29 -16.16
CA GLY A 54 41.81 10.36 -17.59
C GLY A 54 40.33 10.58 -17.93
N LEU A 55 40.04 11.01 -19.16
CA LEU A 55 38.66 11.22 -19.65
C LEU A 55 37.75 9.99 -19.48
N LEU A 56 38.29 8.78 -19.64
CA LEU A 56 37.56 7.53 -19.45
C LEU A 56 37.08 7.32 -18.00
N GLU A 57 37.85 7.77 -17.01
CA GLU A 57 37.49 7.64 -15.59
C GLU A 57 36.37 8.62 -15.22
N LEU A 58 36.41 9.83 -15.77
CA LEU A 58 35.35 10.83 -15.61
C LEU A 58 34.04 10.33 -16.24
N VAL A 59 34.11 9.85 -17.49
CA VAL A 59 32.94 9.30 -18.21
C VAL A 59 32.40 8.06 -17.51
N GLY A 60 33.27 7.16 -17.06
CA GLY A 60 32.88 5.94 -16.33
C GLY A 60 32.16 6.24 -15.01
N GLY A 61 32.67 7.20 -14.24
CA GLY A 61 32.02 7.60 -12.99
C GLY A 61 30.68 8.31 -13.20
N PHE A 62 30.56 9.16 -14.22
CA PHE A 62 29.27 9.74 -14.61
C PHE A 62 28.27 8.69 -15.08
N ALA A 63 28.71 7.72 -15.90
CA ALA A 63 27.85 6.63 -16.37
C ALA A 63 27.35 5.75 -15.21
N LEU A 64 28.21 5.44 -14.23
CA LEU A 64 27.84 4.71 -13.01
C LEU A 64 26.84 5.49 -12.16
N LEU A 65 27.05 6.78 -11.97
CA LEU A 65 26.12 7.66 -11.24
C LEU A 65 24.76 7.68 -11.94
N LEU A 66 24.74 7.89 -13.27
CA LEU A 66 23.52 7.94 -14.07
C LEU A 66 22.75 6.60 -14.01
N MET A 67 23.45 5.47 -14.19
CA MET A 67 22.86 4.13 -14.10
C MET A 67 22.29 3.85 -12.71
N SER A 68 22.99 4.27 -11.66
CA SER A 68 22.55 4.14 -10.27
C SER A 68 21.26 4.94 -10.01
N VAL A 69 21.20 6.20 -10.44
CA VAL A 69 20.00 7.05 -10.31
C VAL A 69 18.82 6.47 -11.08
N LEU A 70 19.04 6.05 -12.33
CA LEU A 70 17.99 5.47 -13.17
C LEU A 70 17.42 4.19 -12.56
N LEU A 71 18.28 3.32 -12.05
CA LEU A 71 17.87 2.05 -11.46
C LEU A 71 17.16 2.28 -10.10
N GLY A 72 17.63 3.22 -9.28
CA GLY A 72 16.93 3.65 -8.07
C GLY A 72 15.54 4.24 -8.36
N MET A 73 15.43 5.06 -9.40
CA MET A 73 14.15 5.63 -9.82
C MET A 73 13.20 4.57 -10.38
N ALA A 74 13.71 3.60 -11.13
CA ALA A 74 12.95 2.46 -11.64
C ALA A 74 12.42 1.56 -10.52
N PHE A 75 13.25 1.24 -9.52
CA PHE A 75 12.82 0.47 -8.34
C PHE A 75 11.77 1.22 -7.52
N ARG A 76 11.96 2.53 -7.31
CA ARG A 76 11.03 3.37 -6.56
C ARG A 76 9.69 3.53 -7.29
N TYR A 77 9.71 3.60 -8.62
CA TYR A 77 8.50 3.58 -9.45
C TYR A 77 7.76 2.25 -9.32
N ARG A 78 8.47 1.11 -9.36
CA ARG A 78 7.89 -0.23 -9.17
C ARG A 78 7.35 -0.46 -7.76
N ALA A 79 8.07 -0.02 -6.73
CA ALA A 79 7.64 -0.15 -5.33
C ALA A 79 6.38 0.70 -5.05
N GLY A 80 6.36 1.94 -5.51
CA GLY A 80 5.19 2.81 -5.37
C GLY A 80 3.96 2.32 -6.16
N ALA A 81 4.17 1.66 -7.30
CA ALA A 81 3.07 1.14 -8.11
C ALA A 81 2.33 -0.03 -7.43
N ARG A 82 3.04 -0.89 -6.68
CA ARG A 82 2.42 -2.04 -5.97
C ARG A 82 1.50 -1.60 -4.84
N LEU A 83 1.93 -0.63 -4.03
CA LEU A 83 1.11 -0.08 -2.95
C LEU A 83 -0.18 0.54 -3.51
N ARG A 84 -0.07 1.33 -4.58
CA ARG A 84 -1.22 1.95 -5.25
C ARG A 84 -2.21 0.93 -5.81
N LEU A 85 -1.75 -0.25 -6.25
CA LEU A 85 -2.64 -1.29 -6.77
C LEU A 85 -3.48 -1.91 -5.64
N LEU A 86 -2.85 -2.18 -4.48
CA LEU A 86 -3.54 -2.70 -3.30
C LEU A 86 -4.56 -1.71 -2.76
N ASP A 87 -4.22 -0.43 -2.66
CA ASP A 87 -5.16 0.61 -2.21
C ASP A 87 -6.37 0.72 -3.16
N ARG A 88 -6.14 0.62 -4.47
CA ARG A 88 -7.22 0.64 -5.47
C ARG A 88 -8.15 -0.57 -5.35
N ILE A 89 -7.58 -1.77 -5.18
CA ILE A 89 -8.37 -2.99 -4.99
C ILE A 89 -9.23 -2.86 -3.73
N ARG A 90 -8.65 -2.39 -2.62
CA ARG A 90 -9.38 -2.18 -1.36
C ARG A 90 -10.51 -1.17 -1.48
N MET A 91 -10.27 -0.04 -2.15
CA MET A 91 -11.32 0.96 -2.36
C MET A 91 -12.47 0.41 -3.20
N HIS A 92 -12.16 -0.37 -4.24
CA HIS A 92 -13.18 -0.96 -5.09
C HIS A 92 -14.01 -2.02 -4.35
N GLU A 93 -13.35 -2.82 -3.51
CA GLU A 93 -14.00 -3.82 -2.67
C GLU A 93 -14.92 -3.16 -1.62
N ARG A 94 -14.49 -2.07 -0.97
CA ARG A 94 -15.33 -1.28 -0.04
C ARG A 94 -16.57 -0.71 -0.75
N GLU A 95 -16.42 -0.22 -1.97
CA GLU A 95 -17.53 0.33 -2.76
C GLU A 95 -18.53 -0.76 -3.18
N GLN A 96 -18.05 -1.93 -3.59
CA GLN A 96 -18.88 -3.09 -3.91
C GLN A 96 -19.64 -3.58 -2.68
N LEU A 97 -18.97 -3.73 -1.52
CA LEU A 97 -19.60 -4.07 -0.26
C LEU A 97 -20.72 -3.09 0.12
N ALA A 98 -20.49 -1.78 -0.02
CA ALA A 98 -21.53 -0.79 0.26
C ALA A 98 -22.77 -0.95 -0.66
N ARG A 99 -22.56 -1.31 -1.93
CA ARG A 99 -23.63 -1.57 -2.91
C ARG A 99 -24.41 -2.85 -2.57
N ASP A 100 -23.72 -3.95 -2.29
CA ASP A 100 -24.35 -5.22 -1.92
C ASP A 100 -25.18 -5.08 -0.62
N LEU A 101 -24.67 -4.29 0.34
CA LEU A 101 -25.40 -3.92 1.54
C LEU A 101 -26.63 -3.09 1.20
N HIS A 102 -26.50 -2.06 0.37
CA HIS A 102 -27.62 -1.22 -0.01
C HIS A 102 -28.72 -2.01 -0.72
N ASP A 103 -28.38 -2.88 -1.65
CA ASP A 103 -29.35 -3.70 -2.40
C ASP A 103 -30.09 -4.67 -1.47
N THR A 104 -29.35 -5.33 -0.56
CA THR A 104 -29.95 -6.23 0.44
C THR A 104 -30.89 -5.46 1.37
N VAL A 105 -30.46 -4.30 1.89
CA VAL A 105 -31.30 -3.44 2.75
C VAL A 105 -32.53 -2.98 2.00
N ALA A 106 -32.36 -2.44 0.79
CA ALA A 106 -33.44 -1.89 -0.02
C ALA A 106 -34.51 -2.95 -0.30
N HIS A 107 -34.10 -4.17 -0.61
CA HIS A 107 -35.00 -5.28 -0.83
C HIS A 107 -35.85 -5.60 0.41
N HIS A 108 -35.22 -5.78 1.57
CA HIS A 108 -35.94 -6.10 2.81
C HIS A 108 -36.85 -4.96 3.28
N VAL A 109 -36.37 -3.72 3.21
CA VAL A 109 -37.16 -2.53 3.58
C VAL A 109 -38.37 -2.38 2.66
N THR A 110 -38.22 -2.64 1.37
CA THR A 110 -39.33 -2.62 0.40
C THR A 110 -40.37 -3.70 0.73
N ALA A 111 -39.92 -4.93 1.04
CA ALA A 111 -40.83 -6.01 1.44
C ALA A 111 -41.61 -5.69 2.72
N ILE A 112 -40.95 -5.10 3.72
CA ILE A 112 -41.58 -4.63 4.96
C ILE A 112 -42.61 -3.53 4.66
N ALA A 113 -42.25 -2.55 3.82
CA ALA A 113 -43.14 -1.45 3.45
C ALA A 113 -44.41 -1.94 2.74
N ILE A 114 -44.27 -2.86 1.77
CA ILE A 114 -45.41 -3.46 1.06
C ILE A 114 -46.31 -4.23 2.02
N ARG A 115 -45.74 -5.03 2.94
CA ARG A 115 -46.53 -5.76 3.96
C ARG A 115 -47.25 -4.83 4.92
N ALA A 116 -46.61 -3.72 5.32
CA ALA A 116 -47.23 -2.72 6.18
C ALA A 116 -48.40 -2.02 5.49
N GLN A 117 -48.26 -1.70 4.20
CA GLN A 117 -49.34 -1.15 3.38
C GLN A 117 -50.50 -2.15 3.26
N ALA A 118 -50.22 -3.42 3.00
CA ALA A 118 -51.24 -4.46 2.93
C ALA A 118 -51.98 -4.65 4.27
N GLY A 119 -51.26 -4.69 5.39
CA GLY A 119 -51.85 -4.76 6.73
C GLY A 119 -52.73 -3.55 7.03
N THR A 120 -52.31 -2.34 6.65
CA THR A 120 -53.09 -1.11 6.81
C THR A 120 -54.37 -1.14 5.98
N ALA A 121 -54.30 -1.67 4.74
CA ALA A 121 -55.44 -1.76 3.85
C ALA A 121 -56.49 -2.79 4.33
N VAL A 122 -56.06 -3.89 4.95
CA VAL A 122 -56.97 -4.95 5.43
C VAL A 122 -57.53 -4.69 6.83
N ALA A 123 -56.85 -3.87 7.65
CA ALA A 123 -57.22 -3.61 9.05
C ALA A 123 -58.70 -3.21 9.28
N PRO A 124 -59.35 -2.41 8.41
CA PRO A 124 -60.77 -2.06 8.60
C PRO A 124 -61.74 -3.23 8.43
N HIS A 125 -61.35 -4.25 7.67
CA HIS A 125 -62.21 -5.39 7.31
C HIS A 125 -61.83 -6.66 8.06
N ASP A 126 -60.55 -6.86 8.36
CA ASP A 126 -60.03 -7.98 9.11
C ASP A 126 -58.86 -7.53 10.02
N PRO A 127 -59.17 -7.14 11.27
CA PRO A 127 -58.16 -6.76 12.25
C PRO A 127 -57.21 -7.91 12.62
N SER A 128 -57.64 -9.17 12.47
CA SER A 128 -56.80 -10.34 12.77
C SER A 128 -55.72 -10.52 11.71
N ALA A 129 -56.07 -10.37 10.43
CA ALA A 129 -55.11 -10.37 9.33
C ALA A 129 -54.09 -9.22 9.42
N ALA A 130 -54.51 -8.05 9.92
CA ALA A 130 -53.58 -6.94 10.18
C ALA A 130 -52.58 -7.26 11.31
N GLN A 131 -53.02 -7.94 12.38
CA GLN A 131 -52.11 -8.40 13.44
C GLN A 131 -51.10 -9.45 12.94
N ASP A 132 -51.54 -10.37 12.07
CA ASP A 132 -50.64 -11.35 11.47
C ASP A 132 -49.61 -10.69 10.55
N ALA A 133 -50.01 -9.68 9.76
CA ALA A 133 -49.09 -8.88 8.96
C ALA A 133 -48.02 -8.18 9.84
N LEU A 134 -48.41 -7.64 11.01
CA LEU A 134 -47.47 -7.02 11.95
C LEU A 134 -46.47 -8.02 12.55
N ARG A 135 -46.91 -9.22 12.93
CA ARG A 135 -46.00 -10.29 13.42
C ARG A 135 -44.98 -10.70 12.37
N VAL A 136 -45.42 -10.78 11.12
CA VAL A 136 -44.55 -11.10 9.98
C VAL A 136 -43.53 -9.97 9.77
N ILE A 137 -43.94 -8.71 9.85
CA ILE A 137 -43.04 -7.55 9.76
C ILE A 137 -42.02 -7.57 10.90
N GLU A 138 -42.43 -7.82 12.14
CA GLU A 138 -41.54 -7.91 13.30
C GLU A 138 -40.45 -8.96 13.10
N THR A 139 -40.85 -10.16 12.63
CA THR A 139 -39.93 -11.28 12.39
C THR A 139 -38.92 -10.96 11.30
N GLU A 140 -39.37 -10.41 10.17
CA GLU A 140 -38.49 -10.02 9.06
C GLU A 140 -37.56 -8.87 9.45
N ALA A 141 -38.07 -7.82 10.10
CA ALA A 141 -37.26 -6.69 10.54
C ALA A 141 -36.16 -7.13 11.52
N ALA A 142 -36.48 -8.02 12.47
CA ALA A 142 -35.51 -8.58 13.40
C ALA A 142 -34.45 -9.42 12.68
N LYS A 143 -34.83 -10.18 11.64
CA LYS A 143 -33.89 -10.95 10.81
C LYS A 143 -32.96 -10.03 10.02
N THR A 144 -33.49 -9.06 9.29
CA THR A 144 -32.71 -8.10 8.52
C THR A 144 -31.73 -7.31 9.41
N LEU A 145 -32.16 -6.85 10.60
CA LEU A 145 -31.26 -6.15 11.54
C LEU A 145 -30.11 -7.04 12.04
N ARG A 146 -30.34 -8.35 12.23
CA ARG A 146 -29.28 -9.30 12.59
C ARG A 146 -28.27 -9.48 11.46
N GLU A 147 -28.76 -9.66 10.23
CA GLU A 147 -27.91 -9.80 9.04
C GLU A 147 -27.05 -8.55 8.83
N LEU A 148 -27.64 -7.35 8.93
CA LEU A 148 -26.90 -6.09 8.81
C LEU A 148 -25.84 -5.92 9.90
N ARG A 149 -26.16 -6.24 11.16
CA ARG A 149 -25.15 -6.20 12.23
C ARG A 149 -24.01 -7.18 11.98
N SER A 150 -24.31 -8.37 11.45
CA SER A 150 -23.27 -9.35 11.10
C SER A 150 -22.36 -8.81 10.00
N MET A 151 -22.93 -8.24 8.95
CA MET A 151 -22.15 -7.69 7.84
C MET A 151 -21.29 -6.49 8.27
N VAL A 152 -21.85 -5.58 9.08
CA VAL A 152 -21.10 -4.44 9.66
C VAL A 152 -19.97 -4.91 10.58
N ARG A 153 -20.18 -6.01 11.32
CA ARG A 153 -19.14 -6.60 12.18
C ARG A 153 -17.95 -7.10 11.36
N VAL A 154 -18.21 -7.82 10.26
CA VAL A 154 -17.15 -8.26 9.33
C VAL A 154 -16.37 -7.07 8.77
N LEU A 155 -17.07 -6.00 8.39
CA LEU A 155 -16.43 -4.79 7.89
C LEU A 155 -15.53 -4.12 8.95
N ARG A 156 -16.00 -4.04 10.19
CA ARG A 156 -15.26 -3.42 11.30
C ARG A 156 -14.07 -4.27 11.77
N ASP A 157 -14.22 -5.60 11.79
CA ASP A 157 -13.13 -6.49 12.19
C ASP A 157 -12.00 -6.48 11.14
N GLY A 158 -12.34 -6.37 9.84
CA GLY A 158 -11.36 -6.16 8.77
C GLY A 158 -10.60 -4.83 8.90
N GLU A 159 -11.26 -3.75 9.29
CA GLU A 159 -10.64 -2.44 9.51
C GLU A 159 -9.77 -2.40 10.78
N THR A 160 -10.15 -3.17 11.82
CA THR A 160 -9.38 -3.26 13.08
C THR A 160 -8.10 -4.08 12.91
N ALA A 161 -8.15 -5.16 12.11
CA ALA A 161 -6.98 -5.94 11.73
C ALA A 161 -5.96 -5.12 10.90
N GLU A 162 -6.41 -4.10 10.18
CA GLU A 162 -5.59 -3.19 9.39
C GLU A 162 -4.90 -2.08 10.24
N LEU A 163 -5.48 -1.72 11.40
CA LEU A 163 -4.94 -0.71 12.33
C LEU A 163 -3.98 -1.27 13.39
N ALA A 164 -3.86 -2.60 13.50
CA ALA A 164 -2.87 -3.21 14.37
C ALA A 164 -1.47 -3.08 13.74
N PRO A 165 -0.48 -2.45 14.40
CA PRO A 165 0.88 -2.43 13.89
C PRO A 165 1.37 -3.88 13.78
N SER A 166 1.69 -4.29 12.56
CA SER A 166 2.31 -5.59 12.30
C SER A 166 3.60 -5.67 13.12
N PRO A 167 3.80 -6.72 13.94
CA PRO A 167 5.00 -6.89 14.77
C PRO A 167 6.27 -7.07 13.94
#